data_AF-A0A4P8KZM5-F1
#
_entry.id   AF-A0A4P8KZM5-F1
#
_cell.length_a   1.000
_cell.length_b   1.000
_cell.length_c   1.000
_cell.angle_alpha   90.00
_cell.angle_beta   90.00
_cell.angle_gamma   90.00
#
_symmetry.space_group_name_H-M   'P 1'
#
loop_
_entity.id
_entity.type
_entity.pdbx_description
1 polymer ?
#
loop_
_entity_poly.entity_id
_entity_poly.type
_entity_poly.pdbx_seq_one_letter_code
_entity_poly.pdbx_strand_id
1 'polypeptide(L)'
;MAPGALPRGASKVLQRQLPFLPARARMAGCARRDRGDMKEIRGFRLQDEPPGVSYEAVHRAVTSGFLSNIAVKKEKNLYLGTKGRKVMLFPGSGLFNRGGEWIVAAELVQTSRLFARTAAQVQPEWIEEFGKHLCRSSYEEPHWEKRRGQVVALERVTLYGLVIVNGRRVNYGRIRPKEAREIFIRSGLVEAEMPGKYGFLEHNRKLIQRIRDMEDRIRRRELLVDDEALYAFYDARLPEIADIRSFNRWLKDQGGDEVLRMSEDDLLRFRRNRRRWSSFPALSISRT
;
A
#
# COMPACT_ATOMS: atom_id res chain seq x y z
N MET A 1 -79.86 -8.57 -35.62
CA MET A 1 -79.93 -9.58 -36.69
C MET A 1 -78.74 -10.52 -36.57
N ALA A 2 -78.99 -11.83 -36.58
CA ALA A 2 -78.08 -12.86 -37.14
C ALA A 2 -78.74 -13.33 -38.47
N PRO A 3 -78.08 -14.04 -39.41
CA PRO A 3 -77.34 -15.32 -39.24
C PRO A 3 -75.80 -15.13 -39.35
N GLY A 4 -74.89 -16.12 -39.33
CA GLY A 4 -74.94 -17.59 -39.57
C GLY A 4 -73.99 -17.96 -40.75
N ALA A 5 -73.33 -19.12 -40.84
CA ALA A 5 -73.34 -20.33 -40.01
C ALA A 5 -71.99 -21.11 -40.11
N LEU A 6 -71.86 -22.19 -39.31
CA LEU A 6 -70.72 -23.13 -39.23
C LEU A 6 -71.04 -24.46 -40.00
N PRO A 7 -70.44 -25.64 -39.72
CA PRO A 7 -69.08 -26.07 -40.07
C PRO A 7 -69.03 -27.48 -40.74
N ARG A 8 -67.82 -28.01 -40.99
CA ARG A 8 -67.45 -29.45 -40.90
C ARG A 8 -66.05 -29.52 -40.27
N GLY A 9 -65.62 -30.48 -39.44
CA GLY A 9 -66.04 -31.87 -39.19
C GLY A 9 -64.85 -32.79 -39.52
N ALA A 10 -64.32 -33.68 -38.69
CA ALA A 10 -64.89 -34.41 -37.54
C ALA A 10 -63.92 -34.45 -36.30
N SER A 11 -64.42 -34.42 -35.06
CA SER A 11 -64.61 -35.55 -34.10
C SER A 11 -63.31 -36.14 -33.49
N LYS A 12 -63.10 -36.11 -32.14
CA LYS A 12 -63.80 -36.82 -31.02
C LYS A 12 -63.54 -38.33 -31.05
N VAL A 13 -63.20 -39.05 -29.96
CA VAL A 13 -63.02 -38.78 -28.50
C VAL A 13 -61.89 -39.70 -27.94
N LEU A 14 -61.51 -39.88 -26.66
CA LEU A 14 -62.13 -39.69 -25.33
C LEU A 14 -61.07 -39.37 -24.23
N GLN A 15 -61.44 -39.47 -22.95
CA GLN A 15 -60.64 -39.23 -21.72
C GLN A 15 -60.28 -40.55 -21.00
N ARG A 16 -59.26 -40.56 -20.11
CA ARG A 16 -59.41 -40.70 -18.63
C ARG A 16 -58.07 -40.75 -17.86
N GLN A 17 -58.16 -40.72 -16.52
CA GLN A 17 -57.05 -40.50 -15.57
C GLN A 17 -56.10 -41.69 -15.31
N LEU A 18 -54.95 -41.35 -14.69
CA LEU A 18 -53.90 -42.21 -14.11
C LEU A 18 -54.42 -43.07 -12.93
N PRO A 19 -53.72 -44.18 -12.55
CA PRO A 19 -52.77 -44.08 -11.44
C PRO A 19 -51.50 -44.99 -11.49
N PHE A 20 -50.45 -44.56 -10.76
CA PHE A 20 -49.39 -45.30 -10.03
C PHE A 20 -48.67 -46.57 -10.58
N LEU A 21 -47.32 -46.46 -10.57
CA LEU A 21 -46.23 -47.40 -10.18
C LEU A 21 -46.53 -48.85 -9.73
N PRO A 22 -45.53 -49.78 -9.77
CA PRO A 22 -44.35 -49.90 -10.65
C PRO A 22 -44.06 -51.35 -11.13
N ALA A 23 -43.12 -51.54 -12.07
CA ALA A 23 -42.58 -52.89 -12.38
C ALA A 23 -41.07 -52.88 -12.70
N ARG A 24 -40.31 -53.75 -12.02
CA ARG A 24 -38.93 -54.13 -12.40
C ARG A 24 -39.00 -55.37 -13.29
N ALA A 25 -38.46 -55.29 -14.51
CA ALA A 25 -38.06 -56.47 -15.29
C ALA A 25 -36.70 -56.18 -15.96
N ARG A 26 -35.88 -57.23 -16.15
CA ARG A 26 -34.54 -57.12 -16.75
C ARG A 26 -34.60 -57.34 -18.26
N MET A 27 -33.85 -56.55 -19.01
CA MET A 27 -33.04 -57.06 -20.12
C MET A 27 -31.68 -56.33 -20.13
N ALA A 28 -30.64 -57.01 -20.58
CA ALA A 28 -29.26 -56.52 -20.52
C ALA A 28 -28.68 -56.30 -21.94
N GLY A 29 -27.77 -55.33 -22.08
CA GLY A 29 -27.11 -55.08 -23.37
C GLY A 29 -26.16 -53.88 -23.38
N CYS A 30 -24.86 -54.18 -23.31
CA CYS A 30 -23.72 -53.36 -23.75
C CYS A 30 -23.34 -52.06 -22.98
N ALA A 31 -22.03 -51.78 -22.99
CA ALA A 31 -21.40 -50.46 -22.82
C ALA A 31 -21.63 -49.65 -21.52
N ARG A 32 -21.63 -50.28 -20.34
CA ARG A 32 -21.02 -49.64 -19.16
C ARG A 32 -19.55 -50.03 -19.13
N ARG A 33 -18.63 -49.09 -19.40
CA ARG A 33 -17.24 -49.21 -18.94
C ARG A 33 -17.19 -48.76 -17.49
N ASP A 34 -16.43 -49.49 -16.68
CA ASP A 34 -16.37 -49.22 -15.25
C ASP A 34 -15.82 -47.83 -14.93
N ARG A 35 -16.44 -47.23 -13.92
CA ARG A 35 -15.96 -46.02 -13.24
C ARG A 35 -15.64 -46.27 -11.76
N GLY A 36 -15.50 -47.56 -11.41
CA GLY A 36 -14.81 -48.00 -10.20
C GLY A 36 -13.29 -48.12 -10.44
N ASP A 37 -12.59 -48.59 -9.42
CA ASP A 37 -11.26 -49.18 -9.50
C ASP A 37 -10.14 -48.30 -10.08
N MET A 38 -10.22 -46.99 -9.81
CA MET A 38 -9.10 -46.06 -9.91
C MET A 38 -8.71 -45.41 -8.56
N LYS A 39 -9.21 -45.96 -7.43
CA LYS A 39 -9.00 -45.42 -6.07
C LYS A 39 -7.77 -45.96 -5.33
N GLU A 40 -7.12 -47.00 -5.85
CA GLU A 40 -6.02 -47.67 -5.17
C GLU A 40 -4.93 -48.06 -6.18
N ILE A 41 -3.74 -47.46 -6.04
CA ILE A 41 -2.55 -47.80 -6.81
C ILE A 41 -1.43 -48.13 -5.81
N ARG A 42 -0.95 -49.37 -5.82
CA ARG A 42 0.16 -49.86 -4.98
C ARG A 42 0.03 -49.50 -3.48
N GLY A 43 -1.16 -49.72 -2.90
CA GLY A 43 -1.42 -49.50 -1.47
C GLY A 43 -1.68 -48.04 -1.07
N PHE A 44 -1.60 -47.08 -1.99
CA PHE A 44 -2.10 -45.72 -1.76
C PHE A 44 -3.60 -45.67 -2.01
N ARG A 45 -4.38 -45.73 -0.93
CA ARG A 45 -5.81 -45.38 -0.96
C ARG A 45 -5.96 -43.87 -1.11
N LEU A 46 -6.55 -43.43 -2.21
CA LEU A 46 -6.95 -42.04 -2.38
C LEU A 46 -8.07 -41.70 -1.38
N GLN A 47 -7.79 -40.82 -0.43
CA GLN A 47 -8.81 -40.20 0.41
C GLN A 47 -9.51 -39.12 -0.43
N ASP A 48 -10.82 -39.25 -0.63
CA ASP A 48 -11.59 -38.33 -1.50
C ASP A 48 -11.48 -36.86 -1.04
N GLU A 49 -11.47 -36.64 0.27
CA GLU A 49 -10.95 -35.42 0.90
C GLU A 49 -10.12 -35.80 2.15
N PRO A 50 -8.84 -35.38 2.25
CA PRO A 50 -8.10 -35.46 3.50
C PRO A 50 -8.63 -34.40 4.50
N PRO A 51 -9.05 -34.79 5.72
CA PRO A 51 -9.72 -33.86 6.63
C PRO A 51 -8.80 -32.71 7.06
N GLY A 52 -9.24 -31.47 6.77
CA GLY A 52 -8.57 -30.24 7.21
C GLY A 52 -7.64 -29.56 6.20
N VAL A 53 -7.50 -30.06 4.97
CA VAL A 53 -6.68 -29.39 3.94
C VAL A 53 -7.40 -28.14 3.39
N SER A 54 -7.14 -27.00 4.02
CA SER A 54 -7.65 -25.69 3.59
C SER A 54 -7.16 -25.31 2.18
N TYR A 55 -8.04 -24.65 1.41
CA TYR A 55 -7.68 -24.00 0.14
C TYR A 55 -6.41 -23.15 0.28
N GLU A 56 -6.31 -22.35 1.35
CA GLU A 56 -5.16 -21.48 1.59
C GLU A 56 -3.85 -22.27 1.70
N ALA A 57 -3.85 -23.40 2.42
CA ALA A 57 -2.63 -24.18 2.67
C ALA A 57 -2.00 -24.71 1.36
N VAL A 58 -2.84 -25.27 0.48
CA VAL A 58 -2.40 -25.75 -0.85
C VAL A 58 -1.92 -24.58 -1.70
N HIS A 59 -2.67 -23.48 -1.74
CA HIS A 59 -2.34 -22.35 -2.61
C HIS A 59 -1.12 -21.55 -2.15
N ARG A 60 -0.87 -21.45 -0.83
CA ARG A 60 0.37 -20.89 -0.28
C ARG A 60 1.57 -21.78 -0.64
N ALA A 61 1.45 -23.10 -0.51
CA ALA A 61 2.50 -24.05 -0.90
C ALA A 61 2.82 -24.02 -2.42
N VAL A 62 1.82 -23.81 -3.29
CA VAL A 62 2.05 -23.59 -4.72
C VAL A 62 2.65 -22.21 -4.99
N THR A 63 2.18 -21.16 -4.31
CA THR A 63 2.63 -19.78 -4.56
C THR A 63 4.13 -19.59 -4.27
N SER A 64 4.64 -20.19 -3.19
CA SER A 64 6.07 -20.07 -2.83
C SER A 64 7.01 -20.67 -3.89
N GLY A 65 6.62 -21.77 -4.55
CA GLY A 65 7.38 -22.35 -5.66
C GLY A 65 7.22 -21.62 -7.00
N PHE A 66 6.05 -21.01 -7.24
CA PHE A 66 5.68 -20.41 -8.53
C PHE A 66 5.65 -18.87 -8.55
N LEU A 67 6.44 -18.20 -7.70
CA LEU A 67 6.58 -16.74 -7.66
C LEU A 67 7.00 -16.08 -9.00
N SER A 68 7.57 -16.84 -9.93
CA SER A 68 7.87 -16.39 -11.30
C SER A 68 6.65 -16.33 -12.22
N ASN A 69 5.57 -17.03 -11.88
CA ASN A 69 4.35 -17.19 -12.70
C ASN A 69 3.13 -16.47 -12.11
N ILE A 70 3.32 -15.60 -11.11
CA ILE A 70 2.27 -14.69 -10.62
C ILE A 70 1.88 -13.68 -11.71
N ALA A 71 0.62 -13.26 -11.69
CA ALA A 71 0.11 -12.19 -12.56
C ALA A 71 -1.02 -11.39 -11.89
N VAL A 72 -1.03 -10.09 -12.10
CA VAL A 72 -2.04 -9.14 -11.60
C VAL A 72 -3.02 -8.74 -12.70
N LYS A 73 -4.31 -8.63 -12.39
CA LYS A 73 -5.38 -8.41 -13.36
C LYS A 73 -5.24 -7.05 -14.06
N LYS A 74 -5.40 -7.04 -15.38
CA LYS A 74 -5.41 -5.83 -16.21
C LYS A 74 -6.79 -5.53 -16.77
N GLU A 75 -7.42 -6.50 -17.44
CA GLU A 75 -8.77 -6.37 -18.00
C GLU A 75 -9.41 -7.75 -18.20
N LYS A 76 -10.59 -8.01 -17.62
CA LYS A 76 -11.34 -9.27 -17.77
C LYS A 76 -10.50 -10.53 -17.48
N ASN A 77 -9.95 -11.17 -18.53
CA ASN A 77 -9.12 -12.38 -18.48
C ASN A 77 -7.65 -12.12 -18.88
N LEU A 78 -7.26 -10.86 -19.08
CA LEU A 78 -5.89 -10.41 -19.34
C LEU A 78 -5.25 -9.92 -18.04
N TYR A 79 -4.05 -10.43 -17.77
CA TYR A 79 -3.24 -10.15 -16.60
C TYR A 79 -1.84 -9.67 -17.03
N LEU A 80 -1.19 -8.90 -16.17
CA LEU A 80 0.21 -8.53 -16.26
C LEU A 80 1.02 -9.52 -15.41
N GLY A 81 1.74 -10.43 -16.06
CA GLY A 81 2.68 -11.34 -15.42
C GLY A 81 4.06 -10.72 -15.20
N THR A 82 4.91 -11.45 -14.47
CA THR A 82 6.29 -11.05 -14.18
C THR A 82 7.06 -10.60 -15.43
N LYS A 83 8.01 -9.67 -15.26
CA LYS A 83 8.81 -9.09 -16.35
C LYS A 83 7.97 -8.42 -17.45
N GLY A 84 6.80 -7.87 -17.10
CA GLY A 84 5.94 -7.09 -18.00
C GLY A 84 5.13 -7.92 -19.02
N ARG A 85 5.09 -9.24 -18.87
CA ARG A 85 4.44 -10.16 -19.83
C ARG A 85 2.92 -9.98 -19.81
N LYS A 86 2.28 -9.90 -20.98
CA LYS A 86 0.81 -9.96 -21.09
C LYS A 86 0.37 -11.42 -21.09
N VAL A 87 -0.30 -11.86 -20.02
CA VAL A 87 -0.76 -13.24 -19.82
C VAL A 87 -2.29 -13.29 -19.92
N MET A 88 -2.83 -14.22 -20.69
CA MET A 88 -4.27 -14.46 -20.76
C MET A 88 -4.63 -15.71 -19.97
N LEU A 89 -5.67 -15.65 -19.14
CA LEU A 89 -6.21 -16.82 -18.46
C LEU A 89 -6.82 -17.79 -19.50
N PHE A 90 -6.45 -19.07 -19.45
CA PHE A 90 -6.89 -20.06 -20.43
C PHE A 90 -8.43 -20.19 -20.47
N PRO A 91 -9.09 -20.18 -21.66
CA PRO A 91 -10.56 -20.23 -21.76
C PRO A 91 -11.24 -21.44 -21.10
N GLY A 92 -10.56 -22.59 -21.06
CA GLY A 92 -11.04 -23.79 -20.36
C GLY A 92 -10.71 -23.82 -18.85
N SER A 93 -10.21 -22.73 -18.27
CA SER A 93 -9.97 -22.64 -16.83
C SER A 93 -11.27 -22.41 -16.07
N GLY A 94 -11.43 -23.07 -14.92
CA GLY A 94 -12.55 -22.81 -14.01
C GLY A 94 -12.60 -21.36 -13.49
N LEU A 95 -11.48 -20.63 -13.56
CA LEU A 95 -11.40 -19.20 -13.23
C LEU A 95 -11.69 -18.26 -14.41
N PHE A 96 -11.98 -18.75 -15.62
CA PHE A 96 -12.31 -17.86 -16.74
C PHE A 96 -13.56 -17.02 -16.42
N ASN A 97 -13.47 -15.70 -16.63
CA ASN A 97 -14.40 -14.67 -16.14
C ASN A 97 -14.58 -14.57 -14.61
N ARG A 98 -13.96 -15.43 -13.79
CA ARG A 98 -14.12 -15.51 -12.33
C ARG A 98 -12.85 -15.28 -11.50
N GLY A 99 -11.68 -15.18 -12.13
CA GLY A 99 -10.41 -14.97 -11.43
C GLY A 99 -10.36 -13.62 -10.68
N GLY A 100 -9.79 -13.64 -9.47
CA GLY A 100 -9.55 -12.45 -8.65
C GLY A 100 -8.48 -11.51 -9.20
N GLU A 101 -8.05 -10.54 -8.39
CA GLU A 101 -7.03 -9.55 -8.79
C GLU A 101 -5.65 -10.20 -9.02
N TRP A 102 -5.26 -11.14 -8.15
CA TRP A 102 -4.00 -11.87 -8.25
C TRP A 102 -4.24 -13.34 -8.57
N ILE A 103 -3.46 -13.87 -9.51
CA ILE A 103 -3.38 -15.30 -9.81
C ILE A 103 -1.94 -15.78 -9.79
N VAL A 104 -1.76 -17.07 -9.48
CA VAL A 104 -0.57 -17.85 -9.81
C VAL A 104 -0.93 -18.90 -10.85
N ALA A 105 -0.01 -19.21 -11.77
CA ALA A 105 -0.17 -20.28 -12.74
C ALA A 105 0.95 -21.32 -12.59
N ALA A 106 0.60 -22.61 -12.52
CA ALA A 106 1.63 -23.65 -12.59
C ALA A 106 2.32 -23.67 -13.97
N GLU A 107 1.56 -23.38 -15.04
CA GLU A 107 2.05 -23.37 -16.42
C GLU A 107 1.76 -22.04 -17.15
N LEU A 108 2.75 -21.53 -17.87
CA LEU A 108 2.60 -20.44 -18.84
C LEU A 108 2.94 -20.98 -20.25
N VAL A 109 1.93 -21.19 -21.09
CA VAL A 109 2.08 -21.82 -22.41
C VAL A 109 1.84 -20.79 -23.52
N GLN A 110 2.83 -20.57 -24.37
CA GLN A 110 2.70 -19.70 -25.54
C GLN A 110 2.13 -20.49 -26.72
N THR A 111 0.96 -20.07 -27.22
CA THR A 111 0.44 -20.49 -28.54
C THR A 111 0.13 -19.23 -29.37
N SER A 112 -1.13 -18.96 -29.68
CA SER A 112 -1.55 -17.68 -30.28
C SER A 112 -1.38 -16.49 -29.32
N ARG A 113 -1.40 -16.75 -28.01
CA ARG A 113 -1.11 -15.82 -26.91
C ARG A 113 -0.38 -16.59 -25.80
N LEU A 114 0.18 -15.87 -24.83
CA LEU A 114 0.71 -16.48 -23.61
C LEU A 114 -0.44 -16.82 -22.66
N PHE A 115 -0.73 -18.11 -22.48
CA PHE A 115 -1.85 -18.58 -21.67
C PHE A 115 -1.41 -19.11 -20.30
N ALA A 116 -2.04 -18.63 -19.23
CA ALA A 116 -1.96 -19.23 -17.91
C ALA A 116 -2.87 -20.47 -17.83
N ARG A 117 -2.26 -21.63 -17.61
CA ARG A 117 -2.94 -22.92 -17.39
C ARG A 117 -2.69 -23.38 -15.95
N THR A 118 -3.63 -24.18 -15.42
CA THR A 118 -3.60 -24.65 -14.02
C THR A 118 -3.35 -23.47 -13.07
N ALA A 119 -4.24 -22.48 -13.17
CA ALA A 119 -4.13 -21.20 -12.50
C ALA A 119 -5.14 -21.09 -11.35
N ALA A 120 -4.72 -20.44 -10.27
CA ALA A 120 -5.49 -20.28 -9.05
C ALA A 120 -5.42 -18.84 -8.53
N GLN A 121 -6.41 -18.43 -7.72
CA GLN A 121 -6.41 -17.13 -7.06
C GLN A 121 -5.50 -17.16 -5.84
N VAL A 122 -4.75 -16.07 -5.65
CA VAL A 122 -3.83 -15.89 -4.51
C VAL A 122 -4.01 -14.50 -3.91
N GLN A 123 -3.50 -14.28 -2.71
CA GLN A 123 -3.52 -12.97 -2.05
C GLN A 123 -2.14 -12.29 -2.12
N PRO A 124 -2.07 -10.95 -2.25
CA PRO A 124 -0.80 -10.23 -2.36
C PRO A 124 0.07 -10.37 -1.11
N GLU A 125 -0.53 -10.55 0.08
CA GLU A 125 0.19 -10.78 1.34
C GLU A 125 1.03 -12.06 1.29
N TRP A 126 0.52 -13.14 0.70
CA TRP A 126 1.26 -14.39 0.50
C TRP A 126 2.44 -14.20 -0.46
N ILE A 127 2.23 -13.39 -1.51
CA ILE A 127 3.26 -13.07 -2.50
C ILE A 127 4.38 -12.23 -1.84
N GLU A 128 4.04 -11.27 -0.98
CA GLU A 128 5.04 -10.51 -0.23
C GLU A 128 5.77 -11.38 0.80
N GLU A 129 5.05 -12.23 1.55
CA GLU A 129 5.62 -13.14 2.55
C GLU A 129 6.72 -14.04 1.97
N PHE A 130 6.39 -14.80 0.92
CA PHE A 130 7.36 -15.70 0.27
C PHE A 130 8.37 -14.94 -0.58
N GLY A 131 7.94 -13.86 -1.24
CA GLY A 131 8.77 -13.03 -2.11
C GLY A 131 9.68 -12.04 -1.39
N LYS A 132 9.62 -11.92 -0.06
CA LYS A 132 10.26 -10.84 0.73
C LYS A 132 11.73 -10.56 0.42
N HIS A 133 12.51 -11.60 0.09
CA HIS A 133 13.94 -11.53 -0.23
C HIS A 133 14.23 -11.12 -1.69
N LEU A 134 13.21 -11.15 -2.55
CA LEU A 134 13.22 -10.73 -3.96
C LEU A 134 12.51 -9.39 -4.17
N CYS A 135 11.65 -9.00 -3.23
CA CYS A 135 10.93 -7.74 -3.20
C CYS A 135 11.88 -6.54 -3.09
N ARG A 136 11.51 -5.43 -3.73
CA ARG A 136 12.15 -4.11 -3.59
C ARG A 136 11.10 -3.10 -3.12
N SER A 137 11.32 -2.53 -1.93
CA SER A 137 10.55 -1.38 -1.44
C SER A 137 11.12 -0.08 -1.98
N SER A 138 10.28 0.76 -2.59
CA SER A 138 10.48 2.21 -2.65
C SER A 138 9.67 2.90 -1.57
N TYR A 139 10.11 4.10 -1.18
CA TYR A 139 9.43 4.96 -0.22
C TYR A 139 9.13 6.29 -0.89
N GLU A 140 7.85 6.61 -0.98
CA GLU A 140 7.28 7.76 -1.67
C GLU A 140 6.59 8.68 -0.63
N GLU A 141 6.49 9.97 -0.92
CA GLU A 141 5.79 10.98 -0.10
C GLU A 141 6.09 10.94 1.42
N PRO A 142 7.36 11.09 1.87
CA PRO A 142 7.68 11.21 3.29
C PRO A 142 7.17 12.54 3.86
N HIS A 143 6.28 12.50 4.85
CA HIS A 143 5.60 13.67 5.42
C HIS A 143 5.26 13.51 6.91
N TRP A 144 4.88 14.61 7.56
CA TRP A 144 4.46 14.62 8.97
C TRP A 144 2.99 14.22 9.13
N GLU A 145 2.68 13.02 9.67
CA GLU A 145 1.29 12.65 9.97
C GLU A 145 0.90 13.19 11.37
N LYS A 146 0.40 14.43 11.45
CA LYS A 146 0.03 15.10 12.73
C LYS A 146 -0.75 14.21 13.69
N ARG A 147 -1.70 13.41 13.18
CA ARG A 147 -2.55 12.51 13.98
C ARG A 147 -1.76 11.38 14.67
N ARG A 148 -0.61 10.98 14.12
CA ARG A 148 0.28 9.97 14.72
C ARG A 148 1.44 10.58 15.50
N GLY A 149 1.86 11.80 15.17
CA GLY A 149 3.03 12.42 15.77
C GLY A 149 4.34 11.73 15.39
N GLN A 150 4.48 11.34 14.12
CA GLN A 150 5.70 10.76 13.55
C GLN A 150 5.77 11.10 12.06
N VAL A 151 6.98 11.09 11.48
CA VAL A 151 7.12 11.13 10.02
C VAL A 151 6.76 9.76 9.42
N VAL A 152 5.91 9.80 8.40
CA VAL A 152 5.35 8.64 7.69
C VAL A 152 5.71 8.75 6.22
N ALA A 153 6.01 7.62 5.59
CA ALA A 153 6.12 7.53 4.14
C ALA A 153 5.17 6.45 3.59
N LEU A 154 4.89 6.53 2.29
CA LEU A 154 4.17 5.50 1.54
C LEU A 154 5.17 4.48 1.00
N GLU A 155 5.15 3.28 1.55
CA GLU A 155 5.91 2.16 1.01
C GLU A 155 5.20 1.55 -0.20
N ARG A 156 5.97 1.33 -1.25
CA ARG A 156 5.58 0.62 -2.46
C ARG A 156 6.49 -0.59 -2.64
N VAL A 157 5.93 -1.79 -2.51
CA VAL A 157 6.70 -3.04 -2.63
C VAL A 157 6.53 -3.62 -4.02
N THR A 158 7.63 -3.90 -4.69
CA THR A 158 7.66 -4.43 -6.06
C THR A 158 8.35 -5.79 -6.14
N LEU A 159 7.81 -6.71 -6.93
CA LEU A 159 8.36 -8.05 -7.17
C LEU A 159 8.32 -8.35 -8.67
N TYR A 160 9.48 -8.66 -9.27
CA TYR A 160 9.64 -8.94 -10.71
C TYR A 160 8.97 -7.92 -11.67
N GLY A 161 8.88 -6.65 -11.27
CA GLY A 161 8.26 -5.57 -12.05
C GLY A 161 6.74 -5.43 -11.85
N LEU A 162 6.13 -6.25 -10.99
CA LEU A 162 4.75 -6.05 -10.51
C LEU A 162 4.79 -5.28 -9.19
N VAL A 163 3.76 -4.47 -8.90
CA VAL A 163 3.58 -3.80 -7.62
C VAL A 163 2.71 -4.71 -6.75
N ILE A 164 3.25 -5.23 -5.64
CA ILE A 164 2.51 -6.10 -4.69
C ILE A 164 1.77 -5.24 -3.66
N VAL A 165 2.43 -4.19 -3.18
CA VAL A 165 1.89 -3.24 -2.20
C VAL A 165 2.05 -1.84 -2.76
N ASN A 166 0.97 -1.05 -2.75
CA ASN A 166 0.93 0.31 -3.29
C ASN A 166 0.42 1.29 -2.21
N GLY A 167 1.34 1.92 -1.47
CA GLY A 167 0.99 2.95 -0.48
C GLY A 167 0.79 2.45 0.95
N ARG A 168 1.57 1.46 1.40
CA ARG A 168 1.57 1.05 2.83
C ARG A 168 2.24 2.12 3.67
N ARG A 169 1.49 2.76 4.57
CA ARG A 169 2.06 3.75 5.51
C ARG A 169 3.05 3.10 6.48
N VAL A 170 4.30 3.55 6.45
CA VAL A 170 5.40 3.09 7.32
C VAL A 170 5.98 4.25 8.13
N ASN A 171 6.56 3.96 9.31
CA ASN A 171 7.32 4.96 10.07
C ASN A 171 8.65 5.23 9.35
N TYR A 172 8.83 6.45 8.83
CA TYR A 172 9.99 6.79 8.01
C TYR A 172 11.28 6.96 8.84
N GLY A 173 11.16 7.37 10.10
CA GLY A 173 12.29 7.53 11.03
C GLY A 173 13.08 6.24 11.28
N ARG A 174 12.45 5.07 11.16
CA ARG A 174 13.14 3.77 11.22
C ARG A 174 13.86 3.37 9.93
N ILE A 175 13.62 4.08 8.83
CA ILE A 175 14.08 3.72 7.48
C ILE A 175 15.17 4.71 7.03
N ARG A 176 14.93 6.01 7.21
CA ARG A 176 15.89 7.10 6.98
C ARG A 176 15.79 8.13 8.11
N PRO A 177 16.49 7.93 9.25
CA PRO A 177 16.33 8.78 10.44
C PRO A 177 16.69 10.26 10.19
N LYS A 178 17.66 10.53 9.32
CA LYS A 178 18.12 11.91 9.00
C LYS A 178 17.07 12.71 8.23
N GLU A 179 16.64 12.23 7.06
CA GLU A 179 15.56 12.83 6.29
C GLU A 179 14.25 12.95 7.10
N ALA A 180 13.92 11.93 7.91
CA ALA A 180 12.77 11.97 8.78
C ALA A 180 12.89 13.05 9.87
N ARG A 181 14.08 13.28 10.42
CA ARG A 181 14.33 14.38 11.37
C ARG A 181 14.25 15.75 10.70
N GLU A 182 14.76 15.89 9.48
CA GLU A 182 14.64 17.12 8.69
C GLU A 182 13.16 17.52 8.51
N ILE A 183 12.32 16.56 8.10
CA ILE A 183 10.87 16.73 7.97
C ILE A 183 10.20 17.02 9.32
N PHE A 184 10.60 16.33 10.39
CA PHE A 184 10.07 16.59 11.74
C PHE A 184 10.39 17.99 12.24
N ILE A 185 11.60 18.51 12.00
CA ILE A 185 11.95 19.88 12.40
C ILE A 185 11.17 20.90 11.56
N ARG A 186 11.13 20.74 10.23
CA ARG A 186 10.43 21.69 9.35
C ARG A 186 8.92 21.72 9.62
N SER A 187 8.21 20.61 9.44
CA SER A 187 6.75 20.60 9.64
C SER A 187 6.33 20.52 11.11
N GLY A 188 7.00 19.73 11.93
CA GLY A 188 6.66 19.62 13.35
C GLY A 188 6.91 20.92 14.12
N LEU A 189 8.11 21.52 13.99
CA LEU A 189 8.58 22.58 14.88
C LEU A 189 8.62 23.99 14.26
N VAL A 190 8.94 24.14 12.97
CA VAL A 190 8.97 25.45 12.30
C VAL A 190 7.57 25.86 11.82
N GLU A 191 6.86 24.96 11.13
CA GLU A 191 5.43 25.13 10.78
C GLU A 191 4.48 24.93 11.99
N ALA A 192 5.03 24.50 13.13
CA ALA A 192 4.35 24.25 14.40
C ALA A 192 3.18 23.24 14.33
N GLU A 193 3.31 22.20 13.49
CA GLU A 193 2.27 21.18 13.30
C GLU A 193 2.25 20.05 14.35
N MET A 194 2.95 20.20 15.48
CA MET A 194 2.89 19.23 16.58
C MET A 194 1.52 19.24 17.28
N PRO A 195 0.81 18.09 17.41
CA PRO A 195 -0.30 17.96 18.36
C PRO A 195 0.18 18.12 19.81
N GLY A 196 -0.58 18.91 20.58
CA GLY A 196 -0.33 19.17 22.00
C GLY A 196 -0.34 20.66 22.33
N LYS A 197 0.14 21.01 23.53
CA LYS A 197 0.50 22.38 23.92
C LYS A 197 1.92 22.33 24.47
N TYR A 198 2.81 23.14 23.92
CA TYR A 198 4.22 23.22 24.31
C TYR A 198 4.55 24.69 24.58
N GLY A 199 5.11 24.99 25.75
CA GLY A 199 5.37 26.36 26.18
C GLY A 199 6.33 27.09 25.24
N PHE A 200 7.38 26.39 24.81
CA PHE A 200 8.36 26.92 23.87
C PHE A 200 7.76 27.25 22.48
N LEU A 201 6.84 26.45 21.94
CA LEU A 201 6.19 26.77 20.66
C LEU A 201 5.29 28.01 20.79
N GLU A 202 4.57 28.16 21.90
CA GLU A 202 3.75 29.35 22.14
C GLU A 202 4.61 30.61 22.35
N HIS A 203 5.73 30.50 23.08
CA HIS A 203 6.73 31.55 23.25
C HIS A 203 7.38 31.94 21.91
N ASN A 204 7.93 30.98 21.16
CA ASN A 204 8.58 31.20 19.87
C ASN A 204 7.60 31.85 18.87
N ARG A 205 6.35 31.38 18.80
CA ARG A 205 5.31 31.96 17.94
C ARG A 205 4.98 33.41 18.33
N LYS A 206 4.82 33.71 19.63
CA LYS A 206 4.59 35.09 20.11
C LYS A 206 5.78 36.01 19.80
N LEU A 207 7.01 35.48 19.88
CA LEU A 207 8.23 36.23 19.61
C LEU A 207 8.39 36.55 18.11
N ILE A 208 8.20 35.55 17.24
CA ILE A 208 8.20 35.72 15.79
C ILE A 208 7.13 36.73 15.36
N GLN A 209 5.91 36.65 15.92
CA GLN A 209 4.86 37.62 15.62
C GLN A 209 5.23 39.04 16.05
N ARG A 210 5.76 39.23 17.27
CA ARG A 210 6.23 40.54 17.75
C ARG A 210 7.26 41.18 16.81
N ILE A 211 8.19 40.38 16.28
CA ILE A 211 9.21 40.87 15.33
C ILE A 211 8.58 41.24 13.99
N ARG A 212 7.65 40.44 13.45
CA ARG A 212 6.89 40.78 12.22
C ARG A 212 6.08 42.07 12.39
N ASP A 213 5.39 42.23 13.52
CA ASP A 213 4.64 43.44 13.87
C ASP A 213 5.54 44.69 13.98
N MET A 214 6.85 44.51 14.20
CA MET A 214 7.86 45.58 14.22
C MET A 214 8.42 45.86 12.82
N GLU A 215 8.68 44.82 12.01
CA GLU A 215 9.12 44.97 10.61
C GLU A 215 8.12 45.75 9.75
N ASP A 216 6.82 45.42 9.83
CA ASP A 216 5.79 46.14 9.05
C ASP A 216 5.57 47.57 9.57
N ARG A 217 5.74 47.83 10.88
CA ARG A 217 5.73 49.20 11.45
C ARG A 217 6.89 50.06 10.95
N ILE A 218 8.08 49.47 10.83
CA ILE A 218 9.29 50.15 10.33
C ILE A 218 9.36 50.12 8.78
N ARG A 219 8.50 49.33 8.13
CA ARG A 219 8.48 49.02 6.69
C ARG A 219 9.83 48.45 6.18
N ARG A 220 10.51 47.64 7.00
CA ARG A 220 11.78 46.98 6.67
C ARG A 220 11.70 45.48 6.96
N ARG A 221 11.56 44.68 5.90
CA ARG A 221 11.38 43.21 5.93
C ARG A 221 12.71 42.45 5.87
N GLU A 222 13.70 42.92 6.64
CA GLU A 222 15.08 42.42 6.64
C GLU A 222 15.58 42.07 8.07
N LEU A 223 14.70 42.13 9.08
CA LEU A 223 15.07 41.91 10.46
C LEU A 223 14.88 40.44 10.85
N LEU A 224 13.73 39.84 10.50
CA LEU A 224 13.40 38.47 10.85
C LEU A 224 14.21 37.47 10.02
N VAL A 225 14.79 36.47 10.68
CA VAL A 225 15.44 35.33 10.01
C VAL A 225 14.44 34.46 9.24
N ASP A 226 14.94 33.68 8.28
CA ASP A 226 14.14 32.75 7.48
C ASP A 226 13.90 31.41 8.20
N ASP A 227 12.96 30.63 7.67
CA ASP A 227 12.64 29.29 8.16
C ASP A 227 13.85 28.34 8.18
N GLU A 228 14.88 28.61 7.36
CA GLU A 228 16.16 27.88 7.36
C GLU A 228 17.00 28.17 8.63
N ALA A 229 16.95 29.39 9.15
CA ALA A 229 17.56 29.72 10.44
C ALA A 229 16.75 29.16 11.62
N LEU A 230 15.41 29.11 11.51
CA LEU A 230 14.55 28.45 12.48
C LEU A 230 14.83 26.94 12.51
N TYR A 231 14.99 26.32 11.33
CA TYR A 231 15.46 24.95 11.18
C TYR A 231 16.82 24.77 11.88
N ALA A 232 17.82 25.59 11.55
CA ALA A 232 19.17 25.50 12.12
C ALA A 232 19.21 25.69 13.64
N PHE A 233 18.32 26.53 14.22
CA PHE A 233 18.20 26.71 15.67
C PHE A 233 17.80 25.39 16.36
N TYR A 234 16.83 24.67 15.80
CA TYR A 234 16.36 23.38 16.33
C TYR A 234 17.34 22.25 16.00
N ASP A 235 17.91 22.23 14.80
CA ASP A 235 18.89 21.25 14.34
C ASP A 235 20.13 21.19 15.25
N ALA A 236 20.66 22.34 15.65
CA ALA A 236 21.79 22.44 16.57
C ALA A 236 21.50 21.99 18.02
N ARG A 237 20.24 21.70 18.37
CA ARG A 237 19.79 21.40 19.74
C ARG A 237 19.17 20.01 19.90
N LEU A 238 18.59 19.44 18.85
CA LEU A 238 17.85 18.18 18.90
C LEU A 238 18.71 16.99 18.45
N PRO A 239 18.72 15.86 19.18
CA PRO A 239 19.35 14.62 18.73
C PRO A 239 18.56 13.98 17.56
N GLU A 240 18.96 12.78 17.09
CA GLU A 240 18.30 12.07 15.98
C GLU A 240 16.89 11.55 16.35
N ILE A 241 15.91 12.46 16.41
CA ILE A 241 14.50 12.24 16.74
C ILE A 241 13.61 12.66 15.55
N ALA A 242 12.58 11.87 15.25
CA ALA A 242 11.58 12.13 14.21
C ALA A 242 10.13 11.79 14.64
N ASP A 243 9.88 11.69 15.95
CA ASP A 243 8.58 11.35 16.53
C ASP A 243 8.36 12.00 17.92
N ILE A 244 7.09 12.24 18.27
CA ILE A 244 6.68 12.93 19.50
C ILE A 244 6.97 12.12 20.76
N ARG A 245 6.93 10.78 20.72
CA ARG A 245 7.17 9.96 21.90
C ARG A 245 8.64 10.01 22.31
N SER A 246 9.55 10.04 21.34
CA SER A 246 10.97 10.26 21.56
C SER A 246 11.26 11.71 21.95
N PHE A 247 10.64 12.68 21.27
CA PHE A 247 10.78 14.11 21.60
C PHE A 247 10.32 14.45 23.03
N ASN A 248 9.12 14.01 23.45
CA ASN A 248 8.59 14.27 24.78
C ASN A 248 9.39 13.58 25.89
N ARG A 249 10.05 12.45 25.58
CA ARG A 249 11.00 11.82 26.50
C ARG A 249 12.24 12.70 26.66
N TRP A 250 12.90 13.04 25.55
CA TRP A 250 14.07 13.92 25.55
C TRP A 250 13.80 15.27 26.25
N LEU A 251 12.64 15.90 26.01
CA LEU A 251 12.25 17.16 26.65
C LEU A 251 12.12 17.03 28.17
N LYS A 252 11.64 15.88 28.66
CA LYS A 252 11.62 15.55 30.09
C LYS A 252 13.03 15.28 30.62
N ASP A 253 13.86 14.59 29.85
CA ASP A 253 15.25 14.27 30.21
C ASP A 253 16.16 15.52 30.23
N GLN A 254 15.79 16.58 29.50
CA GLN A 254 16.38 17.93 29.60
C GLN A 254 15.84 18.77 30.79
N GLY A 255 14.84 18.26 31.53
CA GLY A 255 14.25 18.96 32.67
C GLY A 255 13.27 20.10 32.34
N GLY A 256 13.00 20.38 31.06
CA GLY A 256 12.11 21.46 30.63
C GLY A 256 12.24 21.83 29.15
N ASP A 257 11.51 22.85 28.72
CA ASP A 257 11.51 23.31 27.31
C ASP A 257 12.30 24.61 27.06
N GLU A 258 12.97 25.15 28.09
CA GLU A 258 13.77 26.38 28.03
C GLU A 258 14.87 26.32 26.94
N VAL A 259 15.48 25.15 26.71
CA VAL A 259 16.51 24.92 25.68
C VAL A 259 15.99 25.24 24.27
N LEU A 260 14.69 25.07 24.02
CA LEU A 260 14.04 25.31 22.74
C LEU A 260 13.36 26.69 22.64
N ARG A 261 13.42 27.53 23.69
CA ARG A 261 12.91 28.89 23.65
C ARG A 261 13.90 29.81 22.94
N MET A 262 13.45 30.41 21.85
CA MET A 262 14.21 31.38 21.07
C MET A 262 14.31 32.71 21.83
N SER A 263 15.45 33.39 21.67
CA SER A 263 15.63 34.79 22.05
C SER A 263 15.46 35.71 20.84
N GLU A 264 15.35 37.02 21.08
CA GLU A 264 15.35 38.01 19.97
C GLU A 264 16.69 38.00 19.21
N ASP A 265 17.80 37.59 19.85
CA ASP A 265 19.11 37.47 19.21
C ASP A 265 19.20 36.27 18.24
N ASP A 266 18.46 35.19 18.47
CA ASP A 266 18.37 34.05 17.54
C ASP A 266 17.58 34.44 16.26
N LEU A 267 16.65 35.38 16.39
CA LEU A 267 15.67 35.74 15.36
C LEU A 267 16.02 36.99 14.53
N LEU A 268 17.04 37.77 14.92
CA LEU A 268 17.39 39.04 14.27
C LEU A 268 18.63 38.95 13.36
N ARG A 269 18.41 38.93 12.03
CA ARG A 269 19.47 38.91 10.99
C ARG A 269 20.55 39.96 11.24
N PHE A 270 20.13 41.16 11.62
CA PHE A 270 20.99 42.35 11.76
C PHE A 270 22.14 42.15 12.76
N ARG A 271 21.89 41.49 13.90
CA ARG A 271 22.92 41.31 14.95
C ARG A 271 23.95 40.24 14.58
N ARG A 272 23.53 39.19 13.87
CA ARG A 272 24.44 38.17 13.32
C ARG A 272 25.38 38.77 12.26
N ASN A 273 24.87 39.68 11.43
CA ASN A 273 25.72 40.41 10.47
C ASN A 273 26.68 41.38 11.18
N ARG A 274 26.22 42.17 12.17
CA ARG A 274 27.07 43.14 12.89
C ARG A 274 28.33 42.51 13.51
N ARG A 275 28.26 41.27 14.04
CA ARG A 275 29.44 40.52 14.51
C ARG A 275 30.44 40.15 13.40
N ARG A 276 29.95 39.83 12.19
CA ARG A 276 30.80 39.53 11.02
C ARG A 276 31.52 40.78 10.51
N TRP A 277 30.89 41.95 10.63
CA TRP A 277 31.47 43.23 10.17
C TRP A 277 32.56 43.73 11.12
N SER A 278 32.49 43.41 12.42
CA SER A 278 33.60 43.63 13.37
C SER A 278 34.78 42.65 13.21
N SER A 279 34.74 41.74 12.24
CA SER A 279 35.82 40.76 11.98
C SER A 279 36.60 41.02 10.68
N PHE A 280 36.33 42.12 9.98
CA PHE A 280 37.18 42.55 8.86
C PHE A 280 38.45 43.23 9.42
N PRO A 281 39.66 42.86 8.95
CA PRO A 281 40.84 43.67 9.23
C PRO A 281 40.65 45.07 8.63
N ALA A 282 41.14 46.10 9.33
CA ALA A 282 41.05 47.46 8.84
C ALA A 282 41.78 47.59 7.50
N LEU A 283 41.03 47.93 6.44
CA LEU A 283 41.61 48.15 5.11
C LEU A 283 42.62 49.30 5.19
N SER A 284 43.89 48.97 5.00
CA SER A 284 44.97 49.96 4.92
C SER A 284 44.80 50.78 3.64
N ILE A 285 44.15 51.94 3.75
CA ILE A 285 44.03 52.90 2.64
C ILE A 285 45.42 53.47 2.37
N SER A 286 46.13 52.84 1.44
CA SER A 286 47.37 53.35 0.86
C SER A 286 47.05 54.60 0.05
N ARG A 287 47.25 55.78 0.66
CA ARG A 287 47.22 57.06 -0.07
C ARG A 287 48.32 57.04 -1.13
N THR A 288 47.91 57.29 -2.38
CA THR A 288 48.75 57.63 -3.52
C THR A 288 48.08 58.80 -4.22
#